data_AF-A0A147JAF6-F1
#
_entry.id   AF-A0A147JAF6-F1
#
_cell.length_a   1.000
_cell.length_b   1.000
_cell.length_c   1.000
_cell.angle_alpha   90.00
_cell.angle_beta   90.00
_cell.angle_gamma   90.00
#
_symmetry.space_group_name_H-M   'P 1'
#
loop_
_entity.id
_entity.type
_entity.pdbx_description
1 polymer ?
#
loop_
_entity_poly.entity_id
_entity_poly.type
_entity_poly.pdbx_seq_one_letter_code
_entity_poly.pdbx_strand_id
1 'polypeptide(L)'
;MAVDEIACMPAVRRCTPERHPDHVAMLGIGFGRQHDHQPGATPDRNPLLNIAQPKGLPHRYVVTRYGIRLGTADTDFIMVKLVRDASGTDWSAPPACISLGEGQPACGTVLVDTGITGMFLTMPPDRLASIDGTPTIPSGTPVSIDLTPGNSAAPLKFAFVTGASADPAAPSRITLAGIGRRPTFVNTGAHILNRLDCLYDADAGLVGYRPVRQ
;
A
#
# COMPACT_ATOMS: atom_id res chain seq x y z
N MET A 1 20.77 4.31 -9.69
CA MET A 1 20.49 2.98 -10.24
C MET A 1 19.87 3.20 -11.61
N ALA A 2 20.26 2.41 -12.61
CA ALA A 2 19.69 2.44 -13.96
C ALA A 2 19.26 1.01 -14.33
N VAL A 3 18.27 0.90 -15.22
CA VAL A 3 17.87 -0.41 -15.77
C VAL A 3 18.81 -0.74 -16.91
N ASP A 4 19.55 -1.84 -16.79
CA ASP A 4 20.48 -2.29 -17.84
C ASP A 4 19.85 -3.28 -18.82
N GLU A 5 18.76 -3.97 -18.43
CA GLU A 5 18.08 -4.95 -19.27
C GLU A 5 16.60 -5.13 -18.87
N ILE A 6 15.74 -5.25 -19.87
CA ILE A 6 14.38 -5.79 -19.76
C ILE A 6 14.41 -7.21 -20.33
N ALA A 7 14.23 -8.20 -19.47
CA ALA A 7 14.07 -9.60 -19.85
C ALA A 7 12.59 -10.00 -19.85
N CYS A 8 12.17 -10.79 -20.84
CA CYS A 8 10.80 -11.26 -20.97
C CYS A 8 10.65 -12.71 -20.52
N MET A 9 9.64 -12.97 -19.68
CA MET A 9 9.29 -14.35 -19.32
C MET A 9 8.56 -15.04 -20.49
N PRO A 10 8.73 -16.36 -20.70
CA PRO A 10 8.18 -17.08 -21.86
C PRO A 10 6.67 -16.97 -22.06
N ALA A 11 5.90 -16.69 -21.00
CA ALA A 11 4.43 -16.69 -21.01
C ALA A 11 3.77 -15.30 -21.01
N VAL A 12 4.54 -14.21 -21.18
CA VAL A 12 3.97 -12.85 -21.18
C VAL A 12 3.37 -12.50 -22.54
N ARG A 13 2.14 -11.98 -22.54
CA ARG A 13 1.43 -11.64 -23.80
C ARG A 13 2.06 -10.45 -24.55
N ARG A 14 2.70 -9.53 -23.83
CA ARG A 14 3.32 -8.31 -24.37
C ARG A 14 4.57 -7.98 -23.56
N CYS A 15 5.73 -8.21 -24.15
CA CYS A 15 7.03 -7.78 -23.63
C CYS A 15 8.01 -7.79 -24.80
N THR A 16 8.77 -6.73 -24.97
CA THR A 16 9.87 -6.66 -25.93
C THR A 16 11.15 -6.63 -25.12
N PRO A 17 12.04 -7.63 -25.24
CA PRO A 17 13.30 -7.59 -24.51
C PRO A 17 14.17 -6.47 -25.07
N GLU A 18 14.88 -5.78 -24.18
CA GLU A 18 15.65 -4.59 -24.55
C GLU A 18 16.86 -4.44 -23.62
N ARG A 19 18.00 -4.06 -24.19
CA ARG A 19 19.20 -3.71 -23.42
C ARG A 19 19.30 -2.20 -23.30
N HIS A 20 19.70 -1.74 -22.12
CA HIS A 20 19.86 -0.32 -21.78
C HIS A 20 18.64 0.55 -22.18
N PRO A 21 17.42 0.17 -21.75
CA PRO A 21 16.23 0.98 -22.03
C PRO A 21 16.38 2.38 -21.41
N ASP A 22 16.12 3.42 -22.19
CA ASP A 22 16.19 4.82 -21.74
C ASP A 22 14.81 5.40 -21.36
N HIS A 23 13.74 4.69 -21.67
CA HIS A 23 12.36 5.14 -21.49
C HIS A 23 11.66 4.53 -20.27
N VAL A 24 12.41 3.83 -19.41
CA VAL A 24 11.88 3.21 -18.19
C VAL A 24 12.45 3.88 -16.96
N ALA A 25 11.56 4.41 -16.13
CA ALA A 25 11.90 4.97 -14.83
C ALA A 25 10.89 4.50 -13.79
N MET A 26 11.36 4.29 -12.55
CA MET A 26 10.53 4.02 -11.40
C MET A 26 11.04 4.84 -10.22
N LEU A 27 10.13 5.54 -9.55
CA LEU A 27 10.43 6.33 -8.37
C LEU A 27 9.84 5.63 -7.14
N GLY A 28 10.68 4.89 -6.43
CA GLY A 28 10.28 4.24 -5.19
C GLY A 28 10.15 5.26 -4.06
N ILE A 29 8.93 5.45 -3.57
CA ILE A 29 8.63 6.40 -2.48
C ILE A 29 8.09 5.68 -1.23
N GLY A 30 8.31 4.38 -1.12
CA GLY A 30 7.79 3.57 -0.02
C GLY A 30 8.22 4.05 1.37
N PHE A 31 7.41 3.69 2.38
CA PHE A 31 7.62 4.04 3.79
C PHE A 31 7.52 2.78 4.66
N GLY A 32 8.49 2.54 5.54
CA GLY A 32 8.50 1.38 6.43
C GLY A 32 8.62 0.04 5.68
N ARG A 33 9.51 -0.03 4.68
CA ARG A 33 9.58 -1.14 3.70
C ARG A 33 10.83 -2.00 3.84
N GLN A 34 11.77 -1.64 4.71
CA GLN A 34 13.05 -2.35 4.85
C GLN A 34 12.87 -3.86 5.12
N HIS A 35 11.85 -4.25 5.91
CA HIS A 35 11.60 -5.64 6.26
C HIS A 35 10.92 -6.47 5.15
N ASP A 36 10.31 -5.83 4.14
CA ASP A 36 9.58 -6.53 3.05
C ASP A 36 10.46 -6.75 1.82
N HIS A 37 11.66 -7.29 2.04
CA HIS A 37 12.65 -7.61 1.01
C HIS A 37 13.07 -6.42 0.13
N GLN A 38 12.96 -5.20 0.63
CA GLN A 38 13.47 -3.98 -0.01
C GLN A 38 14.60 -3.39 0.83
N PRO A 39 15.76 -4.06 0.91
CA PRO A 39 16.88 -3.56 1.70
C PRO A 39 17.30 -2.18 1.19
N GLY A 40 17.36 -1.21 2.09
CA GLY A 40 17.68 0.19 1.76
C GLY A 40 16.47 1.06 1.37
N ALA A 41 15.23 0.57 1.46
CA ALA A 41 14.02 1.40 1.35
C ALA A 41 13.74 2.19 2.64
N THR A 42 14.77 2.86 3.16
CA THR A 42 14.77 3.66 4.38
C THR A 42 14.44 5.13 4.09
N PRO A 43 14.04 5.93 5.09
CA PRO A 43 13.71 7.33 4.88
C PRO A 43 14.82 8.17 4.22
N ASP A 44 16.10 7.90 4.49
CA ASP A 44 17.26 8.58 3.88
C ASP A 44 17.46 8.27 2.38
N ARG A 45 16.80 7.22 1.87
CA ARG A 45 16.81 6.84 0.45
C ARG A 45 15.51 7.21 -0.27
N ASN A 46 14.50 7.67 0.46
CA ASN A 46 13.25 8.11 -0.13
C ASN A 46 13.46 9.47 -0.82
N PRO A 47 13.27 9.57 -2.14
CA PRO A 47 13.56 10.78 -2.89
C PRO A 47 12.67 11.96 -2.47
N LEU A 48 11.45 11.72 -1.98
CA LEU A 48 10.53 12.79 -1.56
C LEU A 48 10.97 13.43 -0.23
N LEU A 49 11.64 12.66 0.62
CA LEU A 49 12.13 13.12 1.92
C LEU A 49 13.50 13.80 1.82
N ASN A 50 14.26 13.52 0.76
CA ASN A 50 15.65 13.97 0.58
C ASN A 50 15.82 14.96 -0.59
N ILE A 51 14.76 15.66 -1.00
CA ILE A 51 14.88 16.83 -1.88
C ILE A 51 15.62 17.92 -1.13
N ALA A 52 16.39 18.75 -1.84
CA ALA A 52 16.98 19.97 -1.28
C ALA A 52 15.87 20.93 -0.83
N GLN A 53 15.37 20.72 0.38
CA GLN A 53 14.24 21.48 0.91
C GLN A 53 14.74 22.79 1.54
N PRO A 54 13.95 23.88 1.48
CA PRO A 54 14.13 25.01 2.35
C PRO A 54 14.26 24.53 3.81
N LYS A 55 15.20 25.10 4.58
CA LYS A 55 15.37 24.75 6.00
C LYS A 55 14.02 24.89 6.73
N GLY A 56 13.60 23.83 7.44
CA GLY A 56 12.46 23.85 8.35
C GLY A 56 11.15 23.25 7.84
N LEU A 57 11.12 22.66 6.63
CA LEU A 57 9.98 21.84 6.21
C LEU A 57 10.02 20.45 6.87
N PRO A 58 8.88 19.91 7.35
CA PRO A 58 8.83 18.55 7.91
C PRO A 58 9.22 17.49 6.87
N HIS A 59 9.86 16.38 7.29
CA HIS A 59 10.08 15.21 6.43
C HIS A 59 8.78 14.42 6.27
N ARG A 60 7.85 15.03 5.54
CA ARG A 60 6.49 14.56 5.37
C ARG A 60 6.02 14.75 3.94
N TYR A 61 5.24 13.82 3.44
CA TYR A 61 4.53 14.00 2.17
C TYR A 61 3.13 13.41 2.25
N VAL A 62 2.24 13.95 1.41
CA VAL A 62 0.88 13.45 1.21
C VAL A 62 0.75 12.95 -0.22
N VAL A 63 0.21 11.75 -0.36
CA VAL A 63 -0.17 11.13 -1.63
C VAL A 63 -1.68 11.22 -1.76
N THR A 64 -2.14 11.80 -2.86
CA THR A 64 -3.56 11.93 -3.23
C THR A 64 -3.78 11.32 -4.60
N ARG A 65 -5.05 11.14 -5.00
CA ARG A 65 -5.36 10.74 -6.39
C ARG A 65 -4.86 11.73 -7.47
N TYR A 66 -4.58 12.98 -7.09
CA TYR A 66 -4.19 14.05 -8.02
C TYR A 66 -2.68 14.31 -8.04
N GLY A 67 -1.93 13.72 -7.11
CA GLY A 67 -0.49 13.94 -7.00
C GLY A 67 0.02 13.97 -5.57
N ILE A 68 1.23 14.49 -5.42
CA ILE A 68 2.01 14.43 -4.19
C ILE A 68 2.28 15.85 -3.67
N ARG A 69 2.09 16.07 -2.37
CA ARG A 69 2.44 17.31 -1.67
C ARG A 69 3.58 17.05 -0.69
N LEU A 70 4.64 17.85 -0.75
CA LEU A 70 5.84 17.71 0.08
C LEU A 70 5.85 18.75 1.21
N GLY A 71 6.48 18.41 2.34
CA GLY A 71 6.74 19.35 3.44
C GLY A 71 5.46 19.94 4.05
N THR A 72 4.34 19.24 3.95
CA THR A 72 3.04 19.80 4.34
C THR A 72 2.91 19.92 5.87
N ALA A 73 2.43 21.06 6.35
CA ALA A 73 2.05 21.25 7.75
C ALA A 73 0.64 20.72 8.07
N ASP A 74 -0.04 20.16 7.09
CA ASP A 74 -1.40 19.61 7.22
C ASP A 74 -1.43 18.49 8.27
N THR A 75 -2.33 18.64 9.24
CA THR A 75 -2.54 17.73 10.36
C THR A 75 -3.94 17.14 10.39
N ASP A 76 -4.80 17.48 9.42
CA ASP A 76 -6.18 16.98 9.35
C ASP A 76 -6.20 15.56 8.78
N PHE A 77 -5.63 14.61 9.54
CA PHE A 77 -5.55 13.21 9.22
C PHE A 77 -5.81 12.38 10.48
N ILE A 78 -6.42 11.21 10.28
CA ILE A 78 -6.47 10.17 11.30
C ILE A 78 -5.08 9.52 11.34
N MET A 79 -4.30 9.85 12.37
CA MET A 79 -2.92 9.43 12.50
C MET A 79 -2.81 8.07 13.19
N VAL A 80 -1.93 7.22 12.67
CA VAL A 80 -1.48 5.97 13.29
C VAL A 80 0.00 6.10 13.60
N LYS A 81 0.34 5.93 14.88
CA LYS A 81 1.73 5.90 15.33
C LYS A 81 2.34 4.55 15.01
N LEU A 82 3.46 4.58 14.31
CA LEU A 82 4.23 3.41 13.96
C LEU A 82 5.34 3.19 15.00
N VAL A 83 5.68 1.92 15.20
CA VAL A 83 6.83 1.54 16.00
C VAL A 83 8.07 1.43 15.12
N ARG A 84 9.25 1.44 15.72
CA ARG A 84 10.47 1.12 14.97
C ARG A 84 10.43 -0.34 14.52
N ASP A 85 11.02 -0.61 13.36
CA ASP A 85 11.25 -1.97 12.92
C ASP A 85 12.32 -2.66 13.79
N ALA A 86 12.58 -3.94 13.53
CA ALA A 86 13.56 -4.72 14.30
C ALA A 86 14.99 -4.17 14.20
N SER A 87 15.33 -3.45 13.12
CA SER A 87 16.64 -2.82 12.96
C SER A 87 16.78 -1.49 13.72
N GLY A 88 15.65 -0.88 14.09
CA GLY A 88 15.62 0.42 14.77
C GLY A 88 15.87 1.61 13.84
N THR A 89 16.18 1.37 12.56
CA THR A 89 16.54 2.43 11.60
C THR A 89 15.37 2.85 10.72
N ASP A 90 14.32 2.03 10.61
CA ASP A 90 13.10 2.35 9.85
C ASP A 90 11.86 2.23 10.75
N TRP A 91 10.71 2.59 10.21
CA TRP A 91 9.41 2.39 10.82
C TRP A 91 8.83 1.04 10.41
N SER A 92 8.00 0.43 11.26
CA SER A 92 7.19 -0.72 10.88
C SER A 92 6.21 -0.34 9.77
N ALA A 93 5.85 -1.29 8.92
CA ALA A 93 4.79 -1.10 7.94
C ALA A 93 3.45 -0.73 8.63
N PRO A 94 2.62 0.12 8.01
CA PRO A 94 1.30 0.47 8.52
C PRO A 94 0.44 -0.75 8.84
N PRO A 95 -0.27 -0.78 9.97
CA PRO A 95 -1.14 -1.89 10.33
C PRO A 95 -2.46 -1.85 9.55
N ALA A 96 -3.06 -3.02 9.33
CA ALA A 96 -4.44 -3.14 8.86
C ALA A 96 -5.10 -4.45 9.30
N CYS A 97 -6.43 -4.47 9.33
CA CYS A 97 -7.21 -5.71 9.44
C CYS A 97 -8.14 -5.86 8.24
N ILE A 98 -8.19 -7.06 7.66
CA ILE A 98 -8.92 -7.37 6.44
C ILE A 98 -10.04 -8.37 6.76
N SER A 99 -11.25 -8.10 6.26
CA SER A 99 -12.39 -9.01 6.32
C SER A 99 -12.93 -9.27 4.91
N LEU A 100 -13.34 -10.53 4.66
CA LEU A 100 -13.99 -10.96 3.43
C LEU A 100 -15.40 -11.46 3.77
N GLY A 101 -16.43 -10.91 3.11
CA GLY A 101 -17.83 -11.20 3.42
C GLY A 101 -18.15 -11.00 4.90
N GLU A 102 -18.78 -11.99 5.50
CA GLU A 102 -19.08 -12.04 6.95
C GLU A 102 -17.98 -12.73 7.77
N GLY A 103 -16.83 -13.01 7.16
CA GLY A 103 -15.70 -13.68 7.79
C GLY A 103 -15.04 -12.81 8.88
N GLN A 104 -14.46 -13.50 9.87
CA GLN A 104 -13.65 -12.85 10.90
C GLN A 104 -12.49 -12.07 10.27
N PRO A 105 -12.05 -10.95 10.88
CA PRO A 105 -10.90 -10.21 10.37
C PRO A 105 -9.59 -11.00 10.53
N ALA A 106 -8.65 -10.74 9.64
CA ALA A 106 -7.25 -11.08 9.79
C ALA A 106 -6.42 -9.79 9.85
N CYS A 107 -5.56 -9.66 10.86
CA CYS A 107 -4.77 -8.45 11.07
C CYS A 107 -3.31 -8.67 10.67
N GLY A 108 -2.71 -7.61 10.13
CA GLY A 108 -1.34 -7.58 9.62
C GLY A 108 -1.01 -6.17 9.14
N THR A 109 -0.47 -6.05 7.93
CA THR A 109 0.00 -4.76 7.40
C THR A 109 -0.62 -4.37 6.07
N VAL A 110 -0.57 -3.08 5.74
CA VAL A 110 -1.06 -2.50 4.49
C VAL A 110 0.04 -1.75 3.75
N LEU A 111 0.02 -1.88 2.43
CA LEU A 111 0.73 -1.04 1.48
C LEU A 111 -0.28 -0.38 0.54
N VAL A 112 -0.25 0.95 0.50
CA VAL A 112 -0.91 1.72 -0.57
C VAL A 112 0.07 1.85 -1.73
N ASP A 113 -0.13 1.04 -2.77
CA ASP A 113 0.80 0.93 -3.89
C ASP A 113 0.28 1.70 -5.11
N THR A 114 0.92 2.82 -5.41
CA THR A 114 0.58 3.64 -6.58
C THR A 114 1.03 3.01 -7.91
N GLY A 115 1.86 1.97 -7.88
CA GLY A 115 2.43 1.33 -9.06
C GLY A 115 1.52 0.30 -9.73
N ILE A 116 0.43 -0.11 -9.08
CA ILE A 116 -0.49 -1.13 -9.60
C ILE A 116 -1.96 -0.73 -9.39
N THR A 117 -2.86 -1.23 -10.24
CA THR A 117 -4.32 -1.06 -10.11
C THR A 117 -5.04 -2.31 -9.60
N GLY A 118 -4.35 -3.45 -9.61
CA GLY A 118 -4.78 -4.65 -8.91
C GLY A 118 -4.43 -4.60 -7.44
N MET A 119 -5.01 -5.52 -6.67
CA MET A 119 -4.75 -5.68 -5.24
C MET A 119 -4.16 -7.07 -4.99
N PHE A 120 -3.27 -7.17 -4.00
CA PHE A 120 -2.76 -8.45 -3.51
C PHE A 120 -3.14 -8.63 -2.05
N LEU A 121 -3.63 -9.82 -1.72
CA LEU A 121 -3.94 -10.21 -0.34
C LEU A 121 -3.14 -11.44 0.05
N THR A 122 -2.58 -11.39 1.25
CA THR A 122 -2.18 -12.57 2.01
C THR A 122 -3.09 -12.66 3.23
N MET A 123 -3.76 -13.79 3.42
CA MET A 123 -4.58 -14.08 4.60
C MET A 123 -4.36 -15.53 5.02
N PRO A 124 -4.59 -15.87 6.30
CA PRO A 124 -4.48 -17.26 6.75
C PRO A 124 -5.59 -18.13 6.13
N PRO A 125 -5.34 -19.44 5.91
CA PRO A 125 -6.25 -20.30 5.15
C PRO A 125 -7.67 -20.38 5.72
N ASP A 126 -7.82 -20.33 7.05
CA ASP A 126 -9.10 -20.37 7.75
C ASP A 126 -9.98 -19.14 7.48
N ARG A 127 -9.37 -18.02 7.05
CA ARG A 127 -10.08 -16.80 6.63
C ARG A 127 -10.46 -16.81 5.15
N LEU A 128 -9.99 -17.81 4.41
CA LEU A 128 -10.25 -18.01 2.98
C LEU A 128 -11.11 -19.24 2.72
N ALA A 129 -11.65 -19.90 3.76
CA ALA A 129 -12.37 -21.16 3.63
C ALA A 129 -13.60 -21.08 2.70
N SER A 130 -14.21 -19.89 2.56
CA SER A 130 -15.33 -19.63 1.65
C SER A 130 -14.91 -19.20 0.24
N ILE A 131 -13.61 -19.19 -0.06
CA ILE A 131 -13.04 -18.78 -1.35
C ILE A 131 -12.52 -20.04 -2.06
N ASP A 132 -13.07 -20.35 -3.23
CA ASP A 132 -12.91 -21.62 -3.95
C ASP A 132 -11.51 -21.89 -4.54
N GLY A 133 -10.46 -21.95 -3.72
CA GLY A 133 -9.10 -22.40 -4.11
C GLY A 133 -8.44 -21.64 -5.28
N THR A 134 -9.12 -20.64 -5.85
CA THR A 134 -8.62 -19.87 -6.99
C THR A 134 -7.57 -18.88 -6.48
N PRO A 135 -6.59 -18.50 -7.32
CA PRO A 135 -5.60 -17.48 -6.94
C PRO A 135 -6.19 -16.06 -6.88
N THR A 136 -7.51 -15.93 -6.83
CA THR A 136 -8.26 -14.67 -6.89
C THR A 136 -9.44 -14.67 -5.94
N ILE A 137 -9.81 -13.48 -5.48
CA ILE A 137 -11.12 -13.32 -4.86
C ILE A 137 -12.20 -13.25 -5.95
N PRO A 138 -13.26 -14.10 -5.90
CA PRO A 138 -14.38 -14.05 -6.83
C PRO A 138 -15.09 -12.69 -6.81
N SER A 139 -15.66 -12.28 -7.95
CA SER A 139 -16.53 -11.09 -8.02
C SER A 139 -17.74 -11.22 -7.09
N GLY A 140 -18.25 -10.09 -6.60
CA GLY A 140 -19.39 -10.06 -5.66
C GLY A 140 -19.01 -10.31 -4.20
N THR A 141 -17.73 -10.50 -3.90
CA THR A 141 -17.24 -10.69 -2.52
C THR A 141 -17.08 -9.32 -1.85
N PRO A 142 -17.78 -9.04 -0.72
CA PRO A 142 -17.52 -7.86 0.07
C PRO A 142 -16.13 -7.91 0.68
N VAL A 143 -15.40 -6.81 0.63
CA VAL A 143 -14.08 -6.66 1.24
C VAL A 143 -14.11 -5.42 2.13
N SER A 144 -13.58 -5.56 3.34
CA SER A 144 -13.39 -4.44 4.28
C SER A 144 -11.96 -4.42 4.77
N ILE A 145 -11.36 -3.24 4.80
CA ILE A 145 -9.99 -2.99 5.27
C ILE A 145 -10.07 -1.91 6.34
N ASP A 146 -9.75 -2.27 7.58
CA ASP A 146 -9.53 -1.35 8.69
C ASP A 146 -8.09 -0.87 8.67
N LEU A 147 -7.90 0.43 8.44
CA LEU A 147 -6.58 1.07 8.34
C LEU A 147 -6.07 1.61 9.69
N THR A 148 -6.93 1.59 10.71
CA THR A 148 -6.62 2.10 12.05
C THR A 148 -7.02 1.06 13.11
N PRO A 149 -6.59 -0.21 12.98
CA PRO A 149 -7.06 -1.26 13.85
C PRO A 149 -6.68 -0.96 15.31
N GLY A 150 -7.65 -1.11 16.21
CA GLY A 150 -7.50 -0.79 17.64
C GLY A 150 -7.64 0.70 17.98
N ASN A 151 -7.76 1.61 17.01
CA ASN A 151 -8.07 3.01 17.26
C ASN A 151 -9.59 3.22 17.33
N SER A 152 -10.16 3.02 18.52
CA SER A 152 -11.60 3.22 18.74
C SER A 152 -12.04 4.68 18.73
N ALA A 153 -11.12 5.62 18.97
CA ALA A 153 -11.43 7.05 19.01
C ALA A 153 -11.61 7.65 17.61
N ALA A 154 -10.91 7.12 16.61
CA ALA A 154 -11.02 7.54 15.22
C ALA A 154 -10.87 6.33 14.27
N PRO A 155 -11.89 5.46 14.19
CA PRO A 155 -11.84 4.30 13.31
C PRO A 155 -11.96 4.73 11.85
N LEU A 156 -11.10 4.18 10.99
CA LEU A 156 -11.19 4.34 9.55
C LEU A 156 -11.17 2.98 8.85
N LYS A 157 -12.32 2.63 8.27
CA LYS A 157 -12.49 1.44 7.43
C LYS A 157 -12.87 1.86 6.03
N PHE A 158 -12.30 1.17 5.04
CA PHE A 158 -12.73 1.27 3.65
C PHE A 158 -13.27 -0.08 3.21
N ALA A 159 -14.39 -0.07 2.48
CA ALA A 159 -15.04 -1.27 2.00
C ALA A 159 -15.49 -1.11 0.54
N PHE A 160 -15.50 -2.23 -0.17
CA PHE A 160 -15.93 -2.33 -1.56
C PHE A 160 -16.38 -3.75 -1.86
N VAL A 161 -16.96 -3.96 -3.04
CA VAL A 161 -17.33 -5.29 -3.55
C VAL A 161 -16.45 -5.61 -4.75
N THR A 162 -15.86 -6.81 -4.78
CA THR A 162 -15.00 -7.23 -5.91
C THR A 162 -15.76 -7.25 -7.22
N GLY A 163 -15.11 -6.78 -8.29
CA GLY A 163 -15.72 -6.71 -9.63
C GLY A 163 -16.77 -5.61 -9.81
N ALA A 164 -17.02 -4.78 -8.80
CA ALA A 164 -17.91 -3.62 -8.91
C ALA A 164 -17.22 -2.47 -9.66
N SER A 165 -17.20 -2.52 -10.98
CA SER A 165 -16.51 -1.55 -11.85
C SER A 165 -17.00 -0.10 -11.73
N ALA A 166 -18.21 0.11 -11.20
CA ALA A 166 -18.74 1.43 -10.93
C ALA A 166 -18.14 2.08 -9.67
N ASP A 167 -17.54 1.31 -8.76
CA ASP A 167 -16.84 1.85 -7.60
C ASP A 167 -15.39 2.21 -8.00
N PRO A 168 -15.01 3.50 -8.05
CA PRO A 168 -13.67 3.91 -8.45
C PRO A 168 -12.58 3.43 -7.48
N ALA A 169 -12.96 2.96 -6.29
CA ALA A 169 -12.05 2.46 -5.28
C ALA A 169 -11.87 0.95 -5.30
N ALA A 170 -12.73 0.21 -6.01
CA ALA A 170 -12.58 -1.23 -6.18
C ALA A 170 -11.39 -1.53 -7.11
N PRO A 171 -10.47 -2.43 -6.73
CA PRO A 171 -9.33 -2.80 -7.57
C PRO A 171 -9.80 -3.56 -8.82
N SER A 172 -8.98 -3.55 -9.88
CA SER A 172 -9.31 -4.27 -11.13
C SER A 172 -9.39 -5.79 -10.95
N ARG A 173 -8.64 -6.33 -9.99
CA ARG A 173 -8.60 -7.74 -9.59
C ARG A 173 -7.97 -7.83 -8.21
N ILE A 174 -8.38 -8.81 -7.40
CA ILE A 174 -7.65 -9.18 -6.19
C ILE A 174 -6.99 -10.54 -6.39
N THR A 175 -5.67 -10.58 -6.26
CA THR A 175 -4.88 -11.81 -6.34
C THR A 175 -4.49 -12.27 -4.93
N LEU A 176 -4.73 -13.54 -4.63
CA LEU A 176 -4.24 -14.16 -3.40
C LEU A 176 -2.78 -14.57 -3.58
N ALA A 177 -1.91 -14.11 -2.68
CA ALA A 177 -0.49 -14.40 -2.70
C ALA A 177 -0.04 -14.96 -1.34
N GLY A 178 0.91 -15.89 -1.35
CA GLY A 178 1.58 -16.32 -0.12
C GLY A 178 0.69 -16.97 0.95
N ILE A 179 -0.51 -17.47 0.61
CA ILE A 179 -1.47 -18.09 1.55
C ILE A 179 -0.76 -19.10 2.47
N GLY A 180 -0.92 -18.93 3.78
CA GLY A 180 -0.34 -19.80 4.82
C GLY A 180 1.19 -19.77 4.94
N ARG A 181 1.87 -18.98 4.10
CA ARG A 181 3.35 -18.89 4.04
C ARG A 181 3.89 -17.52 4.40
N ARG A 182 3.03 -16.50 4.41
CA ARG A 182 3.38 -15.12 4.75
C ARG A 182 2.37 -14.56 5.75
N PRO A 183 2.77 -13.57 6.58
CA PRO A 183 1.85 -12.85 7.45
C PRO A 183 0.71 -12.20 6.65
N THR A 184 -0.38 -11.90 7.33
CA THR A 184 -1.49 -11.14 6.72
C THR A 184 -0.98 -9.82 6.14
N PHE A 185 -1.35 -9.53 4.91
CA PHE A 185 -0.89 -8.35 4.19
C PHE A 185 -1.89 -7.96 3.12
N VAL A 186 -2.08 -6.65 2.92
CA VAL A 186 -2.79 -6.10 1.77
C VAL A 186 -1.93 -5.08 1.05
N ASN A 187 -1.70 -5.30 -0.24
CA ASN A 187 -1.34 -4.24 -1.17
C ASN A 187 -2.62 -3.78 -1.86
N THR A 188 -3.07 -2.55 -1.57
CA THR A 188 -4.37 -2.05 -2.04
C THR A 188 -4.42 -1.69 -3.52
N GLY A 189 -3.25 -1.52 -4.15
CA GLY A 189 -3.13 -0.77 -5.39
C GLY A 189 -3.54 0.71 -5.24
N ALA A 190 -3.55 1.41 -6.37
CA ALA A 190 -3.72 2.86 -6.44
C ALA A 190 -5.19 3.30 -6.25
N HIS A 191 -6.17 2.43 -6.49
CA HIS A 191 -7.58 2.80 -6.52
C HIS A 191 -8.11 3.29 -5.18
N ILE A 192 -7.50 2.86 -4.05
CA ILE A 192 -7.89 3.35 -2.72
C ILE A 192 -7.76 4.88 -2.60
N LEU A 193 -6.86 5.50 -3.36
CA LEU A 193 -6.67 6.96 -3.37
C LEU A 193 -7.89 7.72 -3.91
N ASN A 194 -8.83 7.05 -4.55
CA ASN A 194 -10.13 7.65 -4.89
C ASN A 194 -11.03 7.85 -3.66
N ARG A 195 -10.66 7.34 -2.48
CA ARG A 195 -11.42 7.46 -1.23
C ARG A 195 -10.65 8.11 -0.10
N LEU A 196 -9.32 8.10 -0.15
CA LEU A 196 -8.49 8.67 0.89
C LEU A 196 -7.20 9.31 0.36
N ASP A 197 -6.72 10.30 1.09
CA ASP A 197 -5.35 10.79 1.03
C ASP A 197 -4.51 10.04 2.07
N CYS A 198 -3.25 9.74 1.72
CA CYS A 198 -2.27 9.14 2.61
C CYS A 198 -1.19 10.15 2.97
N LEU A 199 -0.91 10.32 4.26
CA LEU A 199 0.21 11.10 4.78
C LEU A 199 1.28 10.17 5.34
N TYR A 200 2.54 10.48 5.07
CA TYR A 200 3.68 9.79 5.67
C TYR A 200 4.60 10.81 6.32
N ASP A 201 4.89 10.61 7.60
CA ASP A 201 5.79 11.46 8.40
C ASP A 201 6.97 10.62 8.91
N ALA A 202 8.15 10.90 8.38
CA ALA A 202 9.36 10.13 8.70
C ALA A 202 9.97 10.50 10.05
N ASP A 203 9.83 11.75 10.49
CA ASP A 203 10.41 12.22 11.73
C ASP A 203 9.62 11.68 12.93
N ALA A 204 8.29 11.74 12.82
CA ALA A 204 7.38 11.30 13.86
C ALA A 204 6.97 9.83 13.72
N GLY A 205 7.27 9.14 12.62
CA GLY A 205 6.83 7.76 12.42
C GLY A 205 5.31 7.64 12.41
N LEU A 206 4.67 8.48 11.60
CA LEU A 206 3.22 8.50 11.47
C LEU A 206 2.83 8.13 10.05
N VAL A 207 1.77 7.34 9.94
CA VAL A 207 0.94 7.30 8.73
C VAL A 207 -0.39 7.97 9.05
N GLY A 208 -0.86 8.82 8.16
CA GLY A 208 -2.14 9.50 8.31
C GLY A 208 -3.08 9.14 7.17
N TYR A 209 -4.37 9.02 7.49
CA TYR A 209 -5.41 8.80 6.48
C TYR A 209 -6.49 9.87 6.60
N ARG A 210 -6.90 10.43 5.46
CA ARG A 210 -8.01 11.37 5.39
C ARG A 210 -8.96 10.96 4.28
N PRO A 211 -10.27 10.77 4.55
CA PRO A 211 -11.24 10.57 3.49
C PRO A 211 -11.26 11.75 2.49
N VAL A 212 -11.27 11.45 1.19
CA VAL A 212 -11.44 12.48 0.16
C VAL A 212 -12.84 13.08 0.33
N ARG A 213 -12.93 14.41 0.40
CA ARG A 213 -14.21 15.11 0.43
C ARG A 213 -14.91 14.91 -0.93
N GLN A 214 -16.13 14.39 -0.90
CA GLN A 214 -16.99 14.28 -2.08
C GLN A 214 -17.57 15.64 -2.47
#